data_AF-A0A942R9M5-F1
#
_entry.id   AF-A0A942R9M5-F1
#
_cell.length_a   1.000
_cell.length_b   1.000
_cell.length_c   1.000
_cell.angle_alpha   90.00
_cell.angle_beta   90.00
_cell.angle_gamma   90.00
#
_symmetry.space_group_name_H-M   'P 1'
#
loop_
_entity.id
_entity.type
_entity.pdbx_description
1 polymer ?
#
loop_
_entity_poly.entity_id
_entity_poly.type
_entity_poly.pdbx_seq_one_letter_code
_entity_poly.pdbx_strand_id
1 'polypeptide(L)'
;QNQAIKPKTLFATHYHELTDIIQYLPRVKNYNFLAKESEDTIIFLRKLVPGKADKSYGIAVAKLAGLPHEVIERAKIVLEDFERGEELSVKSLGKDKQLQISLFQPIMHPLVEEIRNLNLEQLTPLQALNLLDRIKEQLGKTKE
;
A
#
# COMPACT_ATOMS: atom_id res chain seq x y z
N GLN A 1 14.92 -11.53 -31.17
CA GLN A 1 13.53 -11.10 -30.99
C GLN A 1 12.63 -12.25 -31.46
N ASN A 2 11.94 -12.96 -30.55
CA ASN A 2 11.06 -14.08 -30.90
C ASN A 2 9.81 -13.53 -31.59
N GLN A 3 9.85 -13.45 -32.92
CA GLN A 3 8.66 -13.20 -33.73
C GLN A 3 7.77 -14.47 -33.75
N ALA A 4 6.47 -14.23 -33.62
CA ALA A 4 5.35 -15.04 -34.11
C ALA A 4 4.68 -16.11 -33.22
N ILE A 5 5.07 -16.33 -31.96
CA ILE A 5 4.25 -17.20 -31.09
C ILE A 5 3.34 -16.33 -30.20
N LYS A 6 2.04 -16.37 -30.46
CA LYS A 6 0.98 -15.65 -29.73
C LYS A 6 0.09 -16.66 -29.01
N PRO A 7 0.58 -17.33 -27.95
CA PRO A 7 -0.21 -18.36 -27.27
C PRO A 7 -1.45 -17.74 -26.61
N LYS A 8 -2.45 -18.58 -26.37
CA LYS A 8 -3.57 -18.21 -25.49
C LYS A 8 -3.04 -18.26 -24.06
N THR A 9 -3.19 -17.17 -23.32
CA THR A 9 -2.72 -17.04 -21.94
C THR A 9 -3.89 -16.67 -21.05
N LEU A 10 -4.02 -17.39 -19.94
CA LEU A 10 -4.85 -17.00 -18.81
C LEU A 10 -3.91 -16.58 -17.68
N PHE A 11 -4.15 -15.41 -17.11
CA PHE A 11 -3.34 -14.88 -16.00
C PHE A 11 -4.27 -14.53 -14.84
N ALA A 12 -4.21 -15.32 -13.77
CA ALA A 12 -4.96 -15.08 -12.55
C ALA A 12 -4.08 -14.30 -11.57
N THR A 13 -4.58 -13.17 -11.07
CA THR A 13 -3.82 -12.25 -10.22
C THR A 13 -4.70 -11.60 -9.17
N HIS A 14 -4.08 -11.19 -8.07
CA HIS A 14 -4.69 -10.35 -7.02
C HIS A 14 -4.18 -8.90 -7.08
N TYR A 15 -3.28 -8.57 -8.02
CA TYR A 15 -2.78 -7.21 -8.23
C TYR A 15 -3.77 -6.42 -9.09
N HIS A 16 -4.38 -5.40 -8.50
CA HIS A 16 -5.31 -4.50 -9.19
C HIS A 16 -4.61 -3.61 -10.22
N GLU A 17 -3.35 -3.24 -9.96
CA GLU A 17 -2.54 -2.38 -10.82
C GLU A 17 -2.28 -3.01 -12.19
N LEU A 18 -2.21 -4.34 -12.25
CA LEU A 18 -2.05 -5.07 -13.51
C LEU A 18 -3.30 -5.00 -14.40
N THR A 19 -4.46 -4.61 -13.85
CA THR A 19 -5.67 -4.44 -14.66
C THR A 19 -5.54 -3.26 -15.63
N ASP A 20 -4.69 -2.28 -15.36
CA ASP A 20 -4.47 -1.14 -16.26
C ASP A 20 -3.59 -1.48 -17.47
N ILE A 21 -2.97 -2.66 -17.49
CA ILE A 21 -2.12 -3.09 -18.61
C ILE A 21 -2.88 -3.21 -19.95
N ILE A 22 -4.21 -3.34 -19.88
CA ILE A 22 -5.10 -3.35 -21.06
C ILE A 22 -5.01 -2.06 -21.87
N GLN A 23 -4.61 -0.94 -21.25
CA GLN A 23 -4.41 0.34 -21.92
C GLN A 23 -3.20 0.30 -22.87
N TYR A 24 -2.21 -0.55 -22.58
CA TYR A 24 -0.97 -0.66 -23.35
C TYR A 24 -0.93 -1.88 -24.26
N LEU A 25 -1.73 -2.91 -23.98
CA LEU A 25 -1.73 -4.18 -24.71
C LEU A 25 -3.10 -4.47 -25.33
N PRO A 26 -3.30 -4.22 -26.65
CA PRO A 26 -4.63 -4.29 -27.29
C PRO A 26 -5.23 -5.71 -27.37
N ARG A 27 -4.43 -6.75 -27.10
CA ARG A 27 -4.88 -8.16 -27.09
C ARG A 27 -5.24 -8.67 -25.70
N VAL A 28 -4.99 -7.89 -24.66
CA VAL A 28 -5.32 -8.25 -23.27
C VAL A 28 -6.75 -7.83 -22.98
N LYS A 29 -7.45 -8.65 -22.20
CA LYS A 29 -8.80 -8.37 -21.73
C LYS A 29 -8.88 -8.74 -20.26
N ASN A 30 -9.40 -7.84 -19.44
CA ASN A 30 -9.66 -8.14 -18.04
C ASN A 30 -10.97 -8.89 -17.89
N TYR A 31 -10.93 -9.89 -17.00
CA TYR A 31 -12.09 -10.60 -16.53
C TYR A 31 -11.97 -10.77 -15.02
N ASN A 32 -13.11 -10.78 -14.33
CA ASN A 32 -13.18 -11.06 -12.91
C ASN A 32 -14.32 -12.03 -12.60
N PHE A 33 -14.24 -12.68 -11.45
CA PHE A 33 -15.33 -13.49 -10.92
C PHE A 33 -16.24 -12.62 -10.07
N LEU A 34 -17.54 -12.64 -10.38
CA LEU A 34 -18.53 -11.94 -9.58
C LEU A 34 -18.62 -12.53 -8.18
N ALA A 35 -18.60 -11.64 -7.19
CA ALA A 35 -18.95 -11.92 -5.82
C ALA A 35 -19.96 -10.89 -5.31
N LYS A 36 -20.85 -11.32 -4.41
CA LYS A 36 -21.86 -10.46 -3.80
C LYS A 36 -21.71 -10.51 -2.29
N GLU A 37 -21.66 -9.34 -1.66
CA GLU A 37 -21.72 -9.20 -0.20
C GLU A 37 -23.19 -9.26 0.25
N SER A 38 -23.47 -10.03 1.30
CA SER A 38 -24.80 -10.16 1.90
C SER A 38 -24.64 -10.36 3.39
N GLU A 39 -25.24 -9.47 4.20
CA GLU A 39 -25.35 -9.61 5.66
C GLU A 39 -24.06 -10.17 6.28
N ASP A 40 -22.93 -9.53 5.97
CA ASP A 40 -21.65 -9.84 6.60
C ASP A 40 -21.00 -11.16 6.12
N THR A 41 -21.46 -11.71 4.99
CA THR A 41 -20.89 -12.86 4.28
C THR A 41 -20.69 -12.57 2.79
N ILE A 42 -19.82 -13.32 2.12
CA ILE A 42 -19.58 -13.20 0.68
C ILE A 42 -20.06 -14.45 -0.07
N ILE A 43 -20.81 -14.22 -1.14
CA ILE A 43 -21.32 -15.25 -2.04
C ILE A 43 -20.55 -15.16 -3.35
N PHE A 44 -19.74 -16.17 -3.65
CA PHE A 44 -19.05 -16.29 -4.94
C PHE A 44 -20.02 -16.85 -5.99
N LEU A 45 -20.41 -16.02 -6.95
CA LEU A 45 -21.35 -16.39 -8.00
C LEU A 45 -20.73 -17.30 -9.07
N ARG A 46 -19.41 -17.55 -9.00
CA ARG A 46 -18.60 -18.35 -9.95
C ARG A 46 -18.83 -17.97 -11.42
N LYS A 47 -19.28 -16.75 -11.65
CA LYS A 47 -19.59 -16.20 -12.97
C LYS A 47 -18.47 -15.27 -13.38
N LEU A 48 -17.81 -15.61 -14.49
CA LEU A 48 -16.79 -14.77 -15.10
C LEU A 48 -17.45 -13.64 -15.88
N VAL A 49 -17.08 -12.39 -15.62
CA VAL A 49 -17.58 -11.21 -16.32
C VAL A 49 -16.42 -10.36 -16.84
N PRO A 50 -16.60 -9.62 -17.94
CA PRO A 50 -15.58 -8.70 -18.44
C PRO A 50 -15.38 -7.52 -17.47
N GLY A 51 -14.14 -7.03 -17.36
CA GLY A 51 -13.77 -5.89 -16.53
C GLY A 51 -12.87 -6.26 -15.34
N LYS A 52 -12.43 -5.23 -14.60
CA LYS A 52 -11.71 -5.40 -13.33
C LYS A 52 -12.69 -5.63 -12.18
N ALA A 53 -12.22 -6.21 -11.08
CA ALA A 53 -13.01 -6.30 -9.86
C ALA A 53 -13.09 -4.91 -9.20
N ASP A 54 -14.24 -4.60 -8.60
CA ASP A 54 -14.47 -3.29 -7.95
C ASP A 54 -13.85 -3.22 -6.54
N LYS A 55 -13.67 -4.37 -5.87
CA LYS A 55 -13.21 -4.47 -4.48
C LYS A 55 -12.35 -5.71 -4.22
N SER A 56 -11.54 -5.62 -3.16
CA SER A 56 -10.80 -6.76 -2.60
C SER A 56 -11.62 -7.42 -1.49
N TYR A 57 -11.83 -8.73 -1.59
CA TYR A 57 -12.67 -9.48 -0.66
C TYR A 57 -11.91 -10.20 0.47
N GLY A 58 -10.70 -9.74 0.79
CA GLY A 58 -9.79 -10.44 1.71
C GLY A 58 -10.36 -10.65 3.11
N ILE A 59 -10.97 -9.62 3.71
CA ILE A 59 -11.59 -9.70 5.04
C ILE A 59 -12.77 -10.67 5.03
N ALA A 60 -13.59 -10.64 3.97
CA ALA A 60 -14.72 -11.55 3.84
C ALA A 60 -14.27 -13.01 3.68
N VAL A 61 -13.20 -13.27 2.92
CA VAL A 61 -12.58 -14.60 2.81
C VAL A 61 -12.00 -15.05 4.16
N ALA A 62 -11.33 -14.16 4.90
CA ALA A 62 -10.80 -14.47 6.23
C ALA A 62 -11.90 -14.85 7.22
N LYS A 63 -13.05 -14.16 7.19
CA LYS A 63 -14.21 -14.52 8.00
C LYS A 63 -14.76 -15.89 7.63
N LEU A 64 -14.89 -16.20 6.34
CA LEU A 64 -15.29 -17.53 5.86
C LEU A 64 -14.30 -18.64 6.25
N ALA A 65 -13.01 -18.32 6.32
CA ALA A 65 -11.95 -19.24 6.75
C ALA A 65 -11.96 -19.50 8.27
N GLY A 66 -12.82 -18.82 9.04
CA GLY A 66 -12.97 -19.03 10.47
C GLY A 66 -11.90 -18.32 11.31
N LEU A 67 -11.32 -17.23 10.80
CA LEU A 67 -10.41 -16.43 11.62
C LEU A 67 -11.15 -15.81 12.83
N PRO A 68 -10.45 -15.55 13.95
CA PRO A 68 -11.06 -14.99 15.15
C PRO A 68 -11.75 -13.64 14.87
N HIS A 69 -12.91 -13.42 15.50
CA HIS A 69 -13.70 -12.21 15.30
C HIS A 69 -12.92 -10.93 15.59
N GLU A 70 -12.10 -10.92 16.64
CA GLU A 70 -11.25 -9.77 17.00
C GLU A 70 -10.26 -9.38 15.88
N VAL A 71 -9.75 -10.37 15.14
CA VAL A 71 -8.84 -10.14 13.99
C VAL A 71 -9.61 -9.54 12.82
N ILE A 72 -10.83 -10.02 12.56
CA ILE A 72 -11.69 -9.50 11.49
C ILE A 72 -12.08 -8.05 11.76
N GLU A 73 -12.50 -7.73 12.98
CA GLU A 73 -12.90 -6.37 13.35
C GLU A 73 -11.70 -5.41 13.29
N ARG A 74 -10.52 -5.83 13.76
CA ARG A 74 -9.32 -5.01 13.61
C ARG A 74 -8.94 -4.78 12.15
N ALA A 75 -9.07 -5.80 11.30
CA ALA A 75 -8.79 -5.66 9.87
C ALA A 75 -9.74 -4.68 9.18
N LYS A 76 -11.02 -4.63 9.58
CA LYS A 76 -12.00 -3.66 9.08
C LYS A 76 -11.60 -2.22 9.44
N ILE A 77 -11.22 -1.98 10.69
CA ILE A 77 -10.75 -0.65 11.15
C ILE A 77 -9.54 -0.21 10.33
N VAL A 78 -8.54 -1.09 10.18
CA VAL A 78 -7.35 -0.78 9.39
C VAL A 78 -7.70 -0.50 7.92
N LEU A 79 -8.65 -1.24 7.33
CA LEU A 79 -9.11 -0.99 5.97
C LEU A 79 -9.79 0.37 5.83
N GLU A 80 -10.65 0.76 6.78
CA GLU A 80 -11.27 2.09 6.78
C GLU A 80 -10.23 3.21 6.84
N ASP A 81 -9.19 3.05 7.66
CA ASP A 81 -8.09 4.03 7.75
C ASP A 81 -7.34 4.14 6.41
N PHE A 82 -7.05 3.01 5.76
CA PHE A 82 -6.43 2.97 4.43
C PHE A 82 -7.30 3.62 3.35
N GLU A 83 -8.62 3.37 3.34
CA GLU A 83 -9.55 3.94 2.37
C GLU A 83 -9.75 5.46 2.55
N ARG A 84 -9.59 5.96 3.77
CA ARG A 84 -9.64 7.41 4.08
C ARG A 84 -8.38 8.16 3.67
N GLY A 85 -7.33 7.46 3.24
CA GLY A 85 -6.05 8.09 2.85
C GLY A 85 -5.29 8.68 4.04
N GLU A 86 -5.68 8.37 5.27
CA GLU A 86 -4.87 8.66 6.43
C GLU A 86 -3.73 7.65 6.44
N GLU A 87 -2.50 8.12 6.18
CA GLU A 87 -1.30 7.37 6.52
C GLU A 87 -1.50 6.83 7.93
N LEU A 88 -1.53 5.50 8.07
CA LEU A 88 -1.67 4.83 9.34
C LEU A 88 -0.67 5.43 10.33
N SER A 89 -1.13 6.37 11.14
CA SER A 89 -0.44 6.73 12.36
C SER A 89 -0.69 5.54 13.28
N VAL A 90 0.19 4.56 13.15
CA VAL A 90 0.32 3.40 14.01
C VAL A 90 0.79 3.90 15.38
N LYS A 91 0.01 4.79 16.02
CA LYS A 91 0.28 5.34 17.36
C LYS A 91 -0.25 4.42 18.46
N SER A 92 -0.85 3.28 18.12
CA SER A 92 -1.34 2.31 19.10
C SER A 92 -1.00 0.85 18.77
N LEU A 93 0.14 0.61 18.09
CA LEU A 93 0.74 -0.74 18.07
C LEU A 93 1.94 -0.75 19.02
N GLY A 94 1.98 -1.78 19.86
CA GLY A 94 3.01 -1.98 20.87
C GLY A 94 4.44 -1.87 20.33
N LYS A 95 5.33 -1.57 21.27
CA LYS A 95 6.68 -1.00 21.17
C LYS A 95 7.72 -1.60 20.19
N ASP A 96 7.42 -2.57 19.33
CA ASP A 96 8.50 -3.37 18.70
C ASP A 96 8.47 -3.56 17.17
N LYS A 97 7.64 -2.85 16.38
CA LYS A 97 7.64 -3.05 14.91
C LYS A 97 7.55 -1.77 14.05
N GLN A 98 8.43 -0.81 14.32
CA GLN A 98 8.58 0.39 13.46
C GLN A 98 9.40 0.16 12.17
N LEU A 99 10.08 -0.98 12.01
CA LEU A 99 11.04 -1.15 10.91
C LEU A 99 10.45 -1.61 9.57
N GLN A 100 9.23 -2.14 9.53
CA GLN A 100 8.72 -2.80 8.30
C GLN A 100 7.86 -1.91 7.39
N ILE A 101 7.28 -0.83 7.91
CA ILE A 101 6.42 0.09 7.13
C ILE A 101 7.26 1.15 6.41
N SER A 102 8.46 1.45 6.92
CA SER A 102 9.34 2.48 6.38
C SER A 102 10.06 2.10 5.06
N LEU A 103 9.86 0.90 4.51
CA LEU A 103 10.58 0.41 3.32
C LEU A 103 9.95 0.82 1.98
N PHE A 104 8.66 1.20 1.95
CA PHE A 104 7.91 1.37 0.70
C PHE A 104 7.27 2.74 0.50
N GLN A 105 7.46 3.68 1.44
CA GLN A 105 7.05 5.07 1.23
C GLN A 105 8.28 5.94 0.95
N PRO A 106 8.32 6.70 -0.17
CA PRO A 106 9.28 7.78 -0.30
C PRO A 106 8.97 8.81 0.79
N ILE A 107 9.89 8.97 1.75
CA ILE A 107 9.79 9.99 2.79
C ILE A 107 9.93 11.36 2.11
N MET A 108 8.80 11.94 1.67
CA MET A 108 8.73 13.29 1.12
C MET A 108 8.68 14.30 2.26
N HIS A 109 9.77 14.42 3.00
CA HIS A 109 9.89 15.44 4.05
C HIS A 109 10.88 16.51 3.59
N PRO A 110 10.58 17.82 3.76
CA PRO A 110 11.48 18.90 3.37
C PRO A 110 12.92 18.76 3.91
N LEU A 111 13.06 18.27 5.15
CA LEU A 111 14.37 17.94 5.75
C LEU A 111 15.14 16.84 5.01
N VAL A 112 14.47 15.86 4.42
CA VAL A 112 15.12 14.75 3.70
C VAL A 112 15.73 15.27 2.40
N GLU A 113 15.05 16.19 1.71
CA GLU A 113 15.63 16.88 0.55
C GLU A 113 16.77 17.81 0.94
N GLU A 114 16.66 18.52 2.07
CA GLU A 114 17.74 19.39 2.58
C GLU A 114 19.00 18.59 2.92
N ILE A 115 18.84 17.43 3.57
CA ILE A 115 19.96 16.51 3.89
C ILE A 115 20.54 15.90 2.61
N ARG A 116 19.70 15.53 1.64
CA ARG A 116 20.16 14.92 0.38
C ARG A 116 21.00 15.88 -0.45
N ASN A 117 20.72 17.18 -0.38
CA ASN A 117 21.44 18.23 -1.10
C ASN A 117 22.61 18.83 -0.30
N LEU A 118 22.90 18.32 0.90
CA LEU A 118 23.96 18.83 1.76
C LEU A 118 25.35 18.38 1.29
N ASN A 119 26.28 19.32 1.13
CA ASN A 119 27.67 18.99 0.81
C ASN A 119 28.51 18.84 2.10
N LEU A 120 28.75 17.58 2.50
CA LEU A 120 29.52 17.26 3.71
C LEU A 120 30.98 17.68 3.65
N GLU A 121 31.58 17.76 2.46
CA GLU A 121 33.01 18.07 2.28
C GLU A 121 33.33 19.55 2.54
N GLN A 122 32.32 20.41 2.54
CA GLN A 122 32.47 21.87 2.73
C GLN A 122 32.06 22.33 4.13
N LEU A 123 31.61 21.42 4.99
CA LEU A 123 31.12 21.77 6.33
C LEU A 123 32.24 21.76 7.35
N THR A 124 32.37 22.87 8.08
CA THR A 124 33.19 22.87 9.30
C THR A 124 32.49 22.09 10.42
N PRO A 125 33.25 21.52 11.38
CA PRO A 125 32.67 20.80 12.52
C PRO A 125 31.63 21.62 13.30
N LEU A 126 31.83 22.94 13.42
CA LEU A 126 30.90 23.84 14.09
C LEU A 126 29.61 24.05 13.29
N GLN A 127 29.70 24.18 11.96
CA GLN A 127 28.52 24.28 11.10
C GLN A 127 27.70 22.99 11.11
N ALA A 128 28.37 21.83 11.12
CA ALA A 128 27.69 20.55 11.24
C ALA A 128 26.92 20.43 12.57
N LEU A 129 27.53 20.86 13.68
CA LEU A 129 26.87 20.85 14.99
C LEU A 129 25.63 21.75 15.03
N ASN A 130 25.74 22.97 14.48
CA ASN A 130 24.63 23.92 14.40
C ASN A 130 23.49 23.42 13.49
N LEU A 131 23.84 22.72 12.40
CA LEU A 131 22.87 22.13 11.49
C LEU A 131 22.10 20.98 12.16
N LEU A 132 22.78 20.14 12.91
CA LEU A 132 22.14 19.08 13.71
C LEU A 132 21.21 19.64 14.78
N ASP A 133 21.61 20.73 15.45
CA ASP A 133 20.77 21.37 16.48
C ASP A 133 19.50 21.98 15.88
N ARG A 134 19.61 22.63 14.71
CA ARG A 134 18.46 23.14 13.94
C ARG A 134 17.51 22.01 13.53
N ILE A 135 18.04 20.90 13.00
CA ILE A 135 17.22 19.75 12.59
C ILE A 135 16.48 19.17 13.80
N LYS A 136 17.16 19.08 14.95
CA LYS A 136 16.58 18.61 16.21
C LYS A 136 15.45 19.53 16.69
N GLU A 137 15.60 20.85 16.60
CA GLU A 137 14.52 21.79 16.92
C GLU A 137 13.33 21.66 15.97
N GLN A 138 13.58 21.51 14.67
CA GLN A 138 12.50 21.37 13.68
C GLN A 138 11.69 20.09 13.88
N LEU A 139 12.34 18.97 14.23
CA LEU A 139 11.67 17.72 14.59
C LEU A 139 10.94 17.79 15.95
N GLY A 140 11.37 18.67 16.86
CA GLY A 140 10.72 18.89 18.15
C GLY A 140 9.42 19.71 18.07
N LYS A 141 9.29 20.58 17.06
CA LYS A 141 8.12 21.47 16.87
C LYS A 141 6.94 20.80 16.17
N THR A 142 7.13 19.71 15.43
CA THR A 142 6.08 19.00 14.68
C THR A 142 5.17 18.11 15.55
N LYS A 143 5.13 18.35 16.88
CA LYS A 143 4.35 17.55 17.85
C LYS A 143 3.03 18.19 18.32
N GLU A 144 2.64 19.36 17.77
CA GLU A 144 1.31 19.96 17.96
C GLU A 144 0.43 19.77 16.73
#